data_AF-A0AB74VDG4-F1
#
_entry.id   AF-A0AB74VDG4-F1
#
_cell.length_a   1.000
_cell.length_b   1.000
_cell.length_c   1.000
_cell.angle_alpha   90.00
_cell.angle_beta   90.00
_cell.angle_gamma   90.00
#
_symmetry.space_group_name_H-M   'P 1'
#
loop_
_entity.id
_entity.type
_entity.pdbx_description
1 polymer ?
#
loop_
_entity_poly.entity_id
_entity_poly.type
_entity_poly.pdbx_seq_one_letter_code
_entity_poly.pdbx_strand_id
1 'polypeptide(L)' 'MLEIETQFGCFAHFKDLLLFMQEEHLQEMKIMELRYCFSEIFGKGIYTLKQIKEIVEGD' A
#
# COMPACT_ATOMS: atom_id res chain seq x y z
N MET A 1 6.89 12.36 1.22
CA MET A 1 5.48 12.07 1.52
C MET A 1 5.04 11.03 0.50
N LEU A 2 4.50 9.92 0.99
CA LEU A 2 4.06 8.78 0.19
C LEU A 2 2.54 8.90 0.02
N GLU A 3 2.04 8.65 -1.18
CA GLU A 3 0.61 8.55 -1.47
C GLU A 3 0.37 7.21 -2.17
N ILE A 4 -0.50 6.39 -1.60
CA ILE A 4 -0.89 5.07 -2.10
C ILE A 4 -2.37 5.12 -2.46
N GLU A 5 -2.68 5.13 -3.74
CA GLU A 5 -4.05 5.07 -4.24
C GLU A 5 -4.48 3.62 -4.45
N THR A 6 -5.64 3.27 -3.90
CA THR A 6 -6.24 1.93 -4.02
C THR A 6 -7.70 2.04 -4.43
N GLN A 7 -8.32 0.90 -4.71
CA GLN A 7 -9.77 0.85 -4.98
C GLN A 7 -10.65 1.27 -3.78
N PHE A 8 -10.10 1.33 -2.57
CA PHE A 8 -10.83 1.68 -1.34
C PHE A 8 -10.57 3.11 -0.86
N GLY A 9 -9.61 3.80 -1.48
CA GLY A 9 -9.19 5.15 -1.08
C GLY A 9 -7.68 5.32 -1.09
N CYS A 10 -7.24 6.46 -0.54
CA CYS A 10 -5.83 6.85 -0.50
C CYS A 10 -5.23 6.66 0.89
N PHE A 11 -4.00 6.17 0.95
CA PHE A 11 -3.24 5.97 2.18
C PHE A 11 -1.92 6.74 2.13
N ALA A 12 -1.52 7.32 3.27
CA ALA A 12 -0.24 8.04 3.38
C ALA A 12 0.93 7.12 3.75
N HIS A 13 0.65 5.96 4.36
CA HIS A 13 1.65 4.98 4.78
C HIS A 13 1.21 3.55 4.46
N PHE A 14 2.18 2.68 4.16
CA PHE A 14 1.94 1.24 4.02
C PHE A 14 1.43 0.60 5.32
N LYS A 15 1.75 1.18 6.48
CA LYS A 15 1.25 0.72 7.78
C LYS A 15 -0.26 0.89 7.91
N ASP A 16 -0.80 2.01 7.43
CA ASP A 16 -2.25 2.25 7.42
C ASP A 16 -2.94 1.28 6.46
N LEU A 17 -2.32 1.05 5.30
CA LEU A 17 -2.80 0.06 4.33
C LEU A 17 -2.82 -1.35 4.93
N LEU A 18 -1.77 -1.74 5.66
CA LEU A 18 -1.69 -3.03 6.32
C LEU A 18 -2.80 -3.22 7.36
N LEU A 19 -3.03 -2.21 8.21
CA LEU A 19 -4.09 -2.24 9.22
C LEU A 19 -5.46 -2.40 8.55
N PHE A 20 -5.75 -1.59 7.52
CA PHE A 20 -6.99 -1.69 6.77
C PHE A 20 -7.19 -3.09 6.17
N MET A 21 -6.16 -3.67 5.56
CA MET A 21 -6.24 -5.02 5.01
C MET A 21 -6.52 -6.08 6.09
N GLN A 22 -5.99 -5.91 7.31
CA GLN A 22 -6.22 -6.83 8.42
C GLN A 22 -7.64 -6.71 8.99
N GLU A 23 -8.15 -5.49 9.15
CA GLU A 23 -9.50 -5.21 9.65
C GLU A 23 -10.58 -5.72 8.68
N GLU A 24 -10.39 -5.48 7.39
CA GLU A 24 -11.33 -5.90 6.34
C GLU A 24 -11.10 -7.35 5.86
N HIS A 25 -10.20 -8.10 6.52
CA HIS A 25 -9.82 -9.48 6.17
C HIS A 25 -9.36 -9.68 4.70
N LEU A 26 -8.72 -8.67 4.10
CA LEU A 26 -8.22 -8.68 2.73
C LEU A 26 -6.88 -9.41 2.64
N GLN A 27 -6.79 -10.38 1.72
CA GLN A 27 -5.54 -11.10 1.42
C GLN A 27 -4.71 -10.40 0.34
N GLU A 28 -5.33 -9.55 -0.46
CA GLU A 28 -4.70 -8.81 -1.54
C GLU A 28 -5.32 -7.42 -1.71
N MET A 29 -4.52 -6.49 -2.23
CA MET A 29 -4.89 -5.10 -2.44
C MET A 29 -4.39 -4.64 -3.80
N LYS A 30 -5.28 -4.08 -4.60
CA LYS A 30 -4.90 -3.43 -5.85
C LYS A 30 -4.47 -2.00 -5.57
N ILE A 31 -3.17 -1.74 -5.69
CA ILE A 31 -2.58 -0.41 -5.69
C ILE A 31 -2.64 0.11 -7.13
N MET A 32 -3.40 1.18 -7.32
CA MET A 32 -3.57 1.84 -8.61
C MET A 32 -2.41 2.77 -8.91
N GLU A 33 -1.97 3.51 -7.89
CA GLU A 33 -0.86 4.42 -8.00
C GLU A 33 -0.11 4.53 -6.68
N LEU A 34 1.20 4.68 -6.78
CA LEU A 34 2.08 4.94 -5.67
C LEU A 34 2.96 6.13 -6.05
N ARG A 35 2.93 7.20 -5.26
CA ARG A 35 3.70 8.42 -5.52
C ARG A 35 4.59 8.72 -4.32
N TYR A 36 5.88 8.86 -4.56
CA TYR A 36 6.82 9.41 -3.59
C TYR A 36 7.11 10.87 -3.96
N CYS A 37 6.85 11.83 -3.08
CA CYS A 37 7.07 13.26 -3.40
C CYS A 37 8.50 13.64 -3.79
N PHE A 38 9.49 12.77 -3.58
CA PHE A 38 10.89 13.00 -3.96
C PHE A 38 11.38 12.12 -5.12
N SER A 39 10.56 11.17 -5.57
CA SER A 39 10.90 10.24 -6.65
C SER A 39 9.63 9.82 -7.38
N GLU A 40 9.58 9.99 -8.69
CA GLU A 40 8.53 9.48 -9.59
C GLU A 40 8.55 7.94 -9.69
N ILE A 41 8.53 7.25 -8.55
CA ILE A 41 8.46 5.79 -8.49
C ILE A 41 6.99 5.42 -8.58
N PHE A 42 6.54 5.12 -9.79
CA PHE A 42 5.18 4.63 -10.05
C PHE A 42 5.10 3.12 -9.77
N GLY A 43 4.68 2.77 -8.56
CA GLY A 43 4.27 1.40 -8.22
C GLY A 43 2.80 1.20 -8.53
N LYS A 44 2.45 0.22 -9.37
CA LYS A 44 1.06 -0.23 -9.57
C LYS A 44 1.01 -1.75 -9.64
N GLY A 45 -0.03 -2.35 -9.07
CA GLY A 45 -0.16 -3.80 -9.07
C GLY A 45 -1.04 -4.33 -7.95
N ILE A 46 -1.16 -5.65 -7.91
CA ILE A 46 -1.81 -6.36 -6.82
C ILE A 46 -0.72 -6.74 -5.83
N TYR A 47 -0.88 -6.27 -4.59
CA TYR A 47 0.01 -6.56 -3.48
C TYR A 47 -0.72 -7.48 -2.51
N THR A 48 -0.08 -8.59 -2.16
CA THR A 48 -0.59 -9.50 -1.14
C THR A 48 -0.36 -8.93 0.25
N LEU A 49 -1.17 -9.34 1.23
CA LEU A 49 -1.00 -8.99 2.63
C LEU A 49 0.43 -9.31 3.12
N LYS A 50 1.01 -10.41 2.65
CA LYS A 50 2.39 -10.80 2.95
C LYS A 50 3.40 -9.78 2.42
N GLN A 51 3.28 -9.39 1.15
CA GLN A 51 4.18 -8.39 0.55
C GLN A 51 4.07 -7.04 1.28
N ILE A 52 2.85 -6.61 1.62
CA ILE A 52 2.65 -5.38 2.39
C ILE A 52 3.28 -5.49 3.79
N LYS A 53 3.17 -6.63 4.48
CA LYS A 53 3.89 -6.86 5.74
C LYS A 53 5.41 -6.77 5.58
N GLU A 54 5.97 -7.44 4.57
CA GLU A 54 7.41 -7.42 4.30
C GLU A 54 7.92 -5.98 4.03
N ILE A 55 7.12 -5.14 3.36
CA ILE A 55 7.44 -3.72 3.15
C ILE A 55 7.43 -2.96 4.48
N VAL A 56 6.41 -3.16 5.32
CA VAL A 56 6.27 -2.44 6.60
C VAL A 56 7.30 -2.88 7.63
N GLU A 57 7.71 -4.15 7.64
CA GLU A 57 8.72 -4.68 8.56
C GLU A 57 10.16 -4.48 8.06
N GLY A 58 10.34 -4.18 6.78
CA GLY A 58 11.64 -3.96 6.13
C GLY A 58 12.11 -2.50 6.06
N ASP A 59 11.23 -1.54 6.34
CA ASP A 59 11.49 -0.08 6.40
C ASP A 59 11.78 0.36 7.85
#